data_AF-A0A5K8AKY5-F1
#
_entry.id   AF-A0A5K8AKY5-F1
#
_cell.length_a   1.000
_cell.length_b   1.000
_cell.length_c   1.000
_cell.angle_alpha   90.00
_cell.angle_beta   90.00
_cell.angle_gamma   90.00
#
_symmetry.space_group_name_H-M   'P 1'
#
loop_
_entity.id
_entity.type
_entity.pdbx_description
1 polymer ?
#
loop_
_entity_poly.entity_id
_entity_poly.type
_entity_poly.pdbx_seq_one_letter_code
_entity_poly.pdbx_strand_id
1 'polypeptide(L)'
;MREKIRTIVAIVTGLWAIFMGSVGLSATPPPSPCAKTVVDRTGAQVCLPAAINRIVITCYGGASHEIALFACPIGTFWWDRPSPEAILGILWLAKTLYPRQMEAMSIKTETKRFFSRFYHYALSDAEFNAFFSTVGKVNP
;
A
#
# COMPACT_ATOMS: atom_id res chain seq x y z
N MET A 1 -26.57 -22.84 -47.98
CA MET A 1 -25.23 -22.46 -47.49
C MET A 1 -25.16 -20.99 -47.06
N ARG A 2 -25.41 -20.03 -47.96
CA ARG A 2 -25.25 -18.57 -47.73
C ARG A 2 -25.95 -18.02 -46.47
N GLU A 3 -27.12 -18.53 -46.09
CA GLU A 3 -27.83 -18.08 -44.88
C GLU A 3 -27.17 -18.52 -43.58
N LYS A 4 -26.71 -19.78 -43.45
CA LYS A 4 -26.05 -20.27 -42.24
C LYS A 4 -24.82 -19.42 -41.88
N ILE A 5 -24.12 -18.91 -42.90
CA ILE A 5 -23.00 -17.96 -42.74
C ILE A 5 -23.48 -16.63 -42.15
N ARG A 6 -24.60 -16.06 -42.64
CA ARG A 6 -25.20 -14.83 -42.08
C ARG A 6 -25.62 -15.01 -40.62
N THR A 7 -26.22 -16.14 -40.26
CA THR A 7 -26.61 -16.44 -38.87
C THR A 7 -25.40 -16.53 -37.95
N ILE A 8 -24.32 -17.22 -38.39
CA ILE A 8 -23.08 -17.34 -37.61
C ILE A 8 -22.42 -15.97 -37.42
N VAL A 9 -22.32 -15.14 -38.47
CA VAL A 9 -21.74 -13.79 -38.37
C VAL A 9 -22.54 -12.92 -37.39
N ALA A 10 -23.88 -12.97 -37.42
CA ALA A 10 -24.72 -12.21 -36.50
C ALA A 10 -24.58 -12.66 -35.02
N ILE A 11 -24.41 -13.96 -34.78
CA ILE A 11 -24.15 -14.50 -33.43
C ILE A 11 -22.76 -14.05 -32.93
N VAL A 12 -21.74 -14.11 -33.79
CA VAL A 12 -20.37 -13.72 -33.44
C VAL A 12 -20.28 -12.21 -33.14
N THR A 13 -20.91 -11.34 -33.93
CA THR A 13 -20.92 -9.89 -33.64
C THR A 13 -21.72 -9.54 -32.40
N GLY A 14 -22.85 -10.22 -32.15
CA GLY A 14 -23.62 -10.06 -30.91
C GLY A 14 -22.83 -10.44 -29.65
N LEU A 15 -22.12 -11.57 -29.68
CA LEU A 15 -21.25 -12.00 -28.59
C LEU A 15 -20.07 -11.04 -28.36
N TRP A 16 -19.49 -10.48 -29.43
CA TRP A 16 -18.39 -9.51 -29.32
C TRP A 16 -18.82 -8.21 -28.64
N ALA A 17 -20.02 -7.71 -28.96
CA ALA A 17 -20.58 -6.52 -28.32
C ALA A 17 -20.81 -6.73 -26.81
N ILE A 18 -21.30 -7.91 -26.40
CA ILE A 18 -21.47 -8.27 -24.98
C ILE A 18 -20.11 -8.34 -24.27
N PHE A 19 -19.08 -8.89 -24.92
CA PHE A 19 -17.75 -9.00 -24.33
C PHE A 19 -17.08 -7.64 -24.09
N MET A 20 -17.18 -6.70 -25.03
CA MET A 20 -16.66 -5.34 -24.82
C MET A 20 -17.46 -4.53 -23.79
N GLY A 21 -18.76 -4.78 -23.64
CA GLY A 21 -19.61 -4.10 -22.65
C GLY A 21 -19.25 -4.38 -21.18
N SER A 22 -18.40 -5.38 -20.91
CA SER A 22 -17.98 -5.77 -19.56
C SER A 22 -16.68 -5.09 -19.08
N VAL A 23 -16.02 -4.26 -19.90
CA VAL A 23 -14.90 -3.42 -19.46
C VAL A 23 -15.44 -2.23 -18.67
N GLY A 24 -15.86 -2.50 -17.43
CA GLY A 24 -16.31 -1.47 -16.50
C GLY A 24 -15.21 -0.45 -16.28
N LEU A 25 -15.52 0.84 -16.52
CA LEU A 25 -14.60 1.92 -16.21
C LEU A 25 -14.36 1.93 -14.70
N SER A 26 -13.16 1.51 -14.29
CA SER A 26 -12.64 1.74 -12.93
C SER A 26 -12.53 3.24 -12.71
N ALA A 27 -13.61 3.86 -12.22
CA ALA A 27 -13.66 5.27 -11.92
C ALA A 27 -12.57 5.60 -10.89
N THR A 28 -11.50 6.25 -11.33
CA THR A 28 -10.48 6.79 -10.44
C THR A 28 -11.17 7.70 -9.43
N PRO A 29 -10.96 7.52 -8.11
CA PRO A 29 -11.57 8.38 -7.11
C PRO A 29 -11.18 9.84 -7.40
N PRO A 30 -12.09 10.81 -7.19
CA PRO A 30 -11.85 12.19 -7.57
C PRO A 30 -10.60 12.73 -6.85
N PRO A 31 -9.75 13.51 -7.54
CA PRO A 31 -8.52 14.04 -6.94
C PRO A 31 -8.89 14.89 -5.72
N SER A 32 -8.27 14.57 -4.58
CA SER A 32 -8.55 15.27 -3.32
C SER A 32 -8.22 16.76 -3.44
N PRO A 33 -9.07 17.67 -2.93
CA PRO A 33 -8.91 19.10 -3.13
C PRO A 33 -7.59 19.60 -2.56
N CYS A 34 -6.93 20.48 -3.30
CA CYS A 34 -5.62 21.00 -2.94
C CYS A 34 -5.72 21.92 -1.72
N ALA A 35 -5.02 21.58 -0.63
CA ALA A 35 -4.99 22.37 0.59
C ALA A 35 -3.75 23.25 0.69
N LYS A 36 -2.61 22.79 0.14
CA LYS A 36 -1.36 23.54 0.15
C LYS A 36 -0.45 23.16 -1.01
N THR A 37 -0.07 24.12 -1.84
CA THR A 37 1.00 23.95 -2.82
C THR A 37 2.36 24.11 -2.13
N VAL A 38 3.31 23.24 -2.47
CA VAL A 38 4.71 23.30 -2.03
C VAL A 38 5.59 23.21 -3.27
N VAL A 39 6.62 24.07 -3.36
CA VAL A 39 7.64 23.96 -4.41
C VAL A 39 8.68 22.95 -3.97
N ASP A 40 8.96 21.94 -4.80
CA ASP A 40 9.96 20.91 -4.51
C ASP A 40 11.38 21.36 -4.86
N ARG A 41 12.37 20.48 -4.64
CA ARG A 41 13.79 20.76 -4.91
C ARG A 41 14.13 20.91 -6.41
N THR A 42 13.27 20.46 -7.31
CA THR A 42 13.42 20.63 -8.77
C THR A 42 12.76 21.93 -9.27
N GLY A 43 11.97 22.60 -8.42
CA GLY A 43 11.15 23.75 -8.79
C GLY A 43 9.73 23.39 -9.22
N ALA A 44 9.34 22.11 -9.17
CA ALA A 44 7.99 21.68 -9.49
C ALA A 44 7.01 22.05 -8.37
N GLN A 45 5.79 22.46 -8.75
CA GLN A 45 4.72 22.77 -7.79
C GLN A 45 3.93 21.51 -7.46
N VAL A 46 4.18 20.96 -6.26
CA VAL A 46 3.49 19.77 -5.75
C VAL A 46 2.30 20.20 -4.91
N CYS A 47 1.11 19.70 -5.27
CA CYS A 47 -0.10 19.89 -4.48
C CYS A 47 -0.17 18.88 -3.33
N LEU A 48 -0.35 19.35 -2.10
CA LEU A 48 -0.70 18.53 -0.94
C LEU A 48 -2.21 18.60 -0.66
N PRO A 49 -2.92 17.46 -0.53
CA PRO A 49 -4.34 17.43 -0.22
C PRO A 49 -4.60 17.71 1.28
N ALA A 50 -5.84 18.10 1.62
CA ALA A 50 -6.24 18.39 3.00
C ALA A 50 -6.07 17.20 3.97
N ALA A 51 -6.31 15.99 3.48
CA ALA A 51 -6.11 14.74 4.21
C ALA A 51 -5.04 13.90 3.51
N ILE A 52 -3.84 13.87 4.10
CA ILE A 52 -2.75 13.04 3.58
C ILE A 52 -2.91 11.63 4.15
N ASN A 53 -3.65 10.79 3.43
CA ASN A 53 -3.52 9.33 3.56
C ASN A 53 -2.20 8.83 2.92
N ARG A 54 -1.44 9.70 2.21
CA ARG A 54 -0.40 9.36 1.20
C ARG A 54 0.98 10.13 1.27
N ILE A 55 2.07 9.53 1.81
CA ILE A 55 3.54 9.78 1.57
C ILE A 55 4.54 8.56 1.80
N VAL A 56 5.21 7.96 0.78
CA VAL A 56 6.15 6.78 0.87
C VAL A 56 7.57 7.31 1.04
N ILE A 57 8.37 6.65 1.89
CA ILE A 57 9.81 6.90 1.99
C ILE A 57 10.57 5.61 1.68
N THR A 58 11.19 5.54 0.50
CA THR A 58 12.18 4.50 0.16
C THR A 58 13.56 4.95 0.63
N CYS A 59 14.39 4.02 1.11
CA CYS A 59 15.80 4.31 1.33
C CYS A 59 16.46 4.71 0.00
N TYR A 60 17.35 5.71 0.05
CA TYR A 60 17.96 6.36 -1.13
C TYR A 60 16.99 7.05 -2.11
N GLY A 61 15.70 7.25 -1.77
CA GLY A 61 14.81 8.14 -2.52
C GLY A 61 14.55 7.71 -3.96
N GLY A 62 14.40 6.40 -4.20
CA GLY A 62 14.18 5.82 -5.53
C GLY A 62 12.98 6.46 -6.24
N ALA A 63 13.22 6.91 -7.48
CA ALA A 63 12.38 7.86 -8.22
C ALA A 63 10.92 7.39 -8.41
N SER A 64 10.07 7.77 -7.46
CA SER A 64 8.63 7.53 -7.48
C SER A 64 7.92 8.86 -7.80
N HIS A 65 7.17 8.91 -8.89
CA HIS A 65 6.28 10.04 -9.22
C HIS A 65 5.00 10.05 -8.35
N GLU A 66 4.96 9.21 -7.31
CA GLU A 66 3.87 9.01 -6.36
C GLU A 66 4.43 8.80 -4.94
N ILE A 67 3.64 9.16 -3.91
CA ILE A 67 4.09 9.24 -2.51
C ILE A 67 2.91 8.72 -1.61
N ALA A 68 2.96 7.56 -0.91
CA ALA A 68 1.88 6.93 -0.07
C ALA A 68 2.20 6.54 1.43
N LEU A 69 1.34 6.79 2.45
CA LEU A 69 1.77 7.22 3.82
C LEU A 69 2.19 6.12 4.78
N PHE A 70 3.51 6.00 5.01
CA PHE A 70 4.05 5.06 5.97
C PHE A 70 5.09 5.72 6.90
N ALA A 71 4.60 6.37 7.96
CA ALA A 71 5.43 6.64 9.13
C ALA A 71 5.78 5.29 9.77
N CYS A 72 7.05 4.90 9.66
CA CYS A 72 7.50 3.54 9.97
C CYS A 72 7.52 3.30 11.50
N PRO A 73 7.15 2.10 11.99
CA PRO A 73 7.27 1.77 13.41
C PRO A 73 8.73 1.86 13.89
N ILE A 74 8.90 2.15 15.17
CA ILE A 74 10.21 2.24 15.81
C ILE A 74 10.25 1.21 16.94
N GLY A 75 11.04 0.15 16.77
CA GLY A 75 11.26 -0.89 17.77
C GLY A 75 12.42 -0.53 18.69
N THR A 76 13.41 -1.42 18.80
CA THR A 76 14.73 -1.03 19.36
C THR A 76 15.55 -0.20 18.37
N PHE A 77 15.17 -0.24 17.09
CA PHE A 77 15.73 0.61 16.03
C PHE A 77 14.62 1.07 15.06
N TRP A 78 14.97 1.95 14.12
CA TRP A 78 14.04 2.33 13.05
C TRP A 78 13.91 1.21 12.01
N TRP A 79 12.67 0.78 11.72
CA TRP A 79 12.41 -0.31 10.78
C TRP A 79 12.59 0.09 9.28
N ASP A 80 12.85 1.36 8.98
CA ASP A 80 13.16 1.87 7.63
C ASP A 80 14.66 1.88 7.29
N ARG A 81 15.54 1.62 8.27
CA ARG A 81 17.01 1.64 8.12
C ARG A 81 17.61 0.23 8.08
N PRO A 82 18.76 0.04 7.41
CA PRO A 82 19.49 -1.23 7.42
C PRO A 82 19.82 -1.64 8.87
N SER A 83 19.08 -2.62 9.36
CA SER A 83 19.07 -3.08 10.75
C SER A 83 18.45 -4.49 10.80
N PRO A 84 18.61 -5.26 11.89
CA PRO A 84 17.95 -6.55 12.02
C PRO A 84 16.41 -6.44 11.99
N GLU A 85 15.86 -5.35 12.54
CA GLU A 85 14.40 -5.11 12.57
C GLU A 85 13.81 -4.69 11.22
N ALA A 86 14.62 -4.34 10.21
CA ALA A 86 14.16 -3.89 8.89
C ALA A 86 13.23 -4.90 8.19
N ILE A 87 13.39 -6.21 8.45
CA ILE A 87 12.49 -7.24 7.93
C ILE A 87 11.05 -7.09 8.47
N LEU A 88 10.88 -6.60 9.70
CA LEU A 88 9.57 -6.29 10.29
C LEU A 88 8.93 -5.08 9.59
N GLY A 89 9.74 -4.08 9.21
CA GLY A 89 9.31 -2.95 8.36
C GLY A 89 8.79 -3.40 7.01
N ILE A 90 9.49 -4.33 6.35
CA ILE A 90 9.06 -4.93 5.07
C ILE A 90 7.74 -5.70 5.23
N LEU A 91 7.62 -6.53 6.27
CA LEU A 91 6.39 -7.31 6.53
C LEU A 91 5.20 -6.40 6.86
N TRP A 92 5.42 -5.36 7.68
CA TRP A 92 4.40 -4.35 8.00
C TRP A 92 3.93 -3.63 6.73
N LEU A 93 4.87 -3.08 5.95
CA LEU A 93 4.56 -2.40 4.69
C LEU A 93 3.81 -3.31 3.70
N ALA A 94 4.21 -4.58 3.60
CA ALA A 94 3.52 -5.55 2.76
C ALA A 94 2.07 -5.80 3.21
N LYS A 95 1.80 -5.91 4.52
CA LYS A 95 0.42 -6.02 5.05
C LYS A 95 -0.37 -4.73 4.84
N THR A 96 0.25 -3.56 4.98
CA THR A 96 -0.43 -2.26 4.78
C THR A 96 -0.77 -2.01 3.30
N LEU A 97 0.05 -2.49 2.35
CA LEU A 97 -0.22 -2.38 0.91
C LEU A 97 -1.18 -3.46 0.40
N TYR A 98 -1.08 -4.69 0.92
CA TYR A 98 -1.81 -5.86 0.43
C TYR A 98 -2.58 -6.58 1.54
N PRO A 99 -3.52 -5.91 2.24
CA PRO A 99 -4.14 -6.45 3.45
C PRO A 99 -4.86 -7.77 3.20
N ARG A 100 -5.56 -7.94 2.06
CA ARG A 100 -6.25 -9.18 1.68
C ARG A 100 -5.29 -10.36 1.50
N GLN A 101 -4.19 -10.14 0.81
CA GLN A 101 -3.15 -11.15 0.58
C GLN A 101 -2.38 -11.50 1.86
N MET A 102 -2.41 -10.61 2.85
CA MET A 102 -1.70 -10.74 4.12
C MET A 102 -2.65 -10.92 5.33
N GLU A 103 -3.91 -11.35 5.10
CA GLU A 103 -4.92 -11.53 6.16
C GLU A 103 -4.42 -12.45 7.28
N ALA A 104 -3.89 -13.62 6.92
CA ALA A 104 -3.39 -14.63 7.84
C ALA A 104 -2.12 -14.23 8.62
N MET A 105 -1.45 -13.12 8.27
CA MET A 105 -0.22 -12.68 8.93
C MET A 105 -0.51 -11.63 10.01
N SER A 106 -0.08 -11.91 11.25
CA SER A 106 -0.13 -10.97 12.36
C SER A 106 1.26 -10.35 12.58
N ILE A 107 1.39 -9.04 12.33
CA ILE A 107 2.63 -8.28 12.59
C ILE A 107 3.01 -8.39 14.08
N LYS A 108 2.03 -8.29 14.99
CA LYS A 108 2.23 -8.49 16.44
C LYS A 108 2.84 -9.85 16.78
N THR A 109 2.41 -10.91 16.09
CA THR A 109 2.92 -12.27 16.31
C THR A 109 4.34 -12.41 15.78
N GLU A 110 4.62 -11.97 14.55
CA GLU A 110 5.96 -12.09 13.97
C GLU A 110 6.99 -11.15 14.65
N THR A 111 6.59 -9.95 15.08
CA THR A 111 7.46 -9.07 15.90
C THR A 111 7.82 -9.73 17.24
N LYS A 112 6.84 -10.27 17.99
CA LYS A 112 7.14 -11.02 19.23
C LYS A 112 8.03 -12.23 19.00
N ARG A 113 7.78 -12.97 17.92
CA ARG A 113 8.60 -14.12 17.49
C ARG A 113 10.03 -13.70 17.16
N PHE A 114 10.22 -12.59 16.46
CA PHE A 114 11.53 -12.02 16.12
C PHE A 114 12.30 -11.65 17.39
N PHE A 115 11.70 -10.87 18.30
CA PHE A 115 12.32 -10.46 19.57
C PHE A 115 12.69 -11.68 20.44
N SER A 116 11.80 -12.68 20.53
CA SER A 116 12.06 -13.92 21.26
C SER A 116 13.19 -14.76 20.62
N ARG A 117 13.27 -14.80 19.28
CA ARG A 117 14.25 -15.62 18.56
C ARG A 117 15.65 -15.01 18.49
N PHE A 118 15.76 -13.70 18.27
CA PHE A 118 17.04 -13.03 17.97
C PHE A 118 17.57 -12.18 19.12
N TYR A 119 16.70 -11.65 19.99
CA TYR A 119 17.09 -10.85 21.16
C TYR A 119 16.82 -11.58 22.49
N HIS A 120 16.30 -12.81 22.42
CA HIS A 120 15.87 -13.61 23.59
C HIS A 120 14.89 -12.88 24.52
N TYR A 121 14.14 -11.93 23.98
CA TYR A 121 13.34 -10.98 24.74
C TYR A 121 11.83 -11.26 24.63
N ALA A 122 11.15 -11.31 25.77
CA ALA A 122 9.72 -11.58 25.88
C ALA A 122 8.87 -10.29 25.73
N LEU A 123 8.88 -9.70 24.53
CA LEU A 123 8.22 -8.42 24.23
C LEU A 123 6.74 -8.41 24.66
N SER A 124 6.37 -7.48 25.55
CA SER A 124 5.00 -7.34 26.05
C SER A 124 4.04 -6.75 25.00
N ASP A 125 2.75 -6.74 25.31
CA ASP A 125 1.75 -6.07 24.46
C ASP A 125 1.83 -4.54 24.55
N ALA A 126 2.21 -3.99 25.71
CA ALA A 126 2.35 -2.55 25.91
C ALA A 126 3.53 -1.99 25.10
N GLU A 127 4.68 -2.67 25.14
CA GLU A 127 5.88 -2.27 24.38
C GLU A 127 5.67 -2.40 22.88
N PHE A 128 5.05 -3.50 22.41
CA PHE A 128 4.68 -3.64 21.00
C PHE A 128 3.77 -2.49 20.54
N ASN A 129 2.75 -2.13 21.33
CA ASN A 129 1.86 -1.02 20.99
C ASN A 129 2.59 0.35 21.02
N ALA A 130 3.63 0.50 21.86
CA ALA A 130 4.43 1.72 21.93
C ALA A 130 5.23 1.98 20.64
N PHE A 131 5.64 0.94 19.90
CA PHE A 131 6.34 1.07 18.61
C PHE A 131 5.53 1.84 17.54
N PHE A 132 4.21 1.88 17.70
CA PHE A 132 3.27 2.60 16.83
C PHE A 132 2.74 3.89 17.48
N SER A 133 3.17 4.26 18.68
CA SER A 133 2.63 5.44 19.39
C SER A 133 3.02 6.78 18.76
N THR A 134 4.16 6.82 18.06
CA THR A 134 4.62 7.94 17.21
C THR A 134 3.94 7.96 15.83
N VAL A 135 3.28 6.87 15.45
CA VAL A 135 2.59 6.68 14.16
C VAL A 135 1.09 6.92 14.40
N GLY A 136 0.61 8.14 14.13
CA GLY A 136 -0.74 8.61 14.49
C GLY A 136 -1.87 7.61 14.27
N LYS A 137 -2.20 6.84 15.34
CA LYS A 137 -3.16 5.73 15.44
C LYS A 137 -3.66 5.14 14.12
N VAL A 138 -2.77 4.45 13.40
CA VAL A 138 -3.18 3.48 12.37
C VAL A 138 -3.69 2.23 13.09
N ASN A 139 -4.99 1.96 13.03
CA ASN A 139 -5.55 0.70 13.52
C ASN A 139 -5.04 -0.47 12.63
N PRO A 140 -4.50 -1.55 13.22
CA PRO A 140 -3.99 -2.72 12.49
C PRO A 140 -5.07 -3.73 12.08
#